data_AF-A0A6B8RJS9-F1
#
_entry.id   AF-A0A6B8RJS9-F1
#
_cell.length_a   1.000
_cell.length_b   1.000
_cell.length_c   1.000
_cell.angle_alpha   90.00
_cell.angle_beta   90.00
_cell.angle_gamma   90.00
#
_symmetry.space_group_name_H-M   'P 1'
#
loop_
_entity.id
_entity.type
_entity.pdbx_description
1 polymer ?
#
loop_
_entity_poly.entity_id
_entity_poly.type
_entity_poly.pdbx_seq_one_letter_code
_entity_poly.pdbx_strand_id
1 'polypeptide(L)'
;MKSSRRKSGVNKAEVAELLKPIKRNYPNFDASIEVVEHYHKYLQDFPFELAQYNVDQHIMTEKYAPTVAHIRGQLAEQTQHEQLREEAINMTAQIEEWKLTAVPMPSHVKEALKNLDKKFREAFDDGHVGRNTITE
;
A
#
# COMPACT_ATOMS: atom_id res chain seq x y z
N MET A 1 4.43 -8.94 -31.42
CA MET A 1 3.22 -9.60 -30.86
C MET A 1 2.12 -8.56 -30.74
N LYS A 2 0.91 -8.84 -31.25
CA LYS A 2 -0.18 -7.86 -31.37
C LYS A 2 -0.73 -7.52 -29.97
N SER A 3 -0.42 -6.32 -29.48
CA SER A 3 -1.08 -5.74 -28.31
C SER A 3 -2.54 -5.44 -28.68
N SER A 4 -3.42 -6.39 -28.36
CA SER A 4 -4.85 -6.20 -28.45
C SER A 4 -5.24 -5.29 -27.29
N ARG A 5 -5.35 -3.99 -27.60
CA ARG A 5 -5.86 -2.95 -26.70
C ARG A 5 -7.32 -3.29 -26.36
N ARG A 6 -7.53 -4.17 -25.38
CA ARG A 6 -8.85 -4.47 -24.81
C ARG A 6 -9.40 -3.18 -24.21
N LYS A 7 -10.70 -2.94 -24.39
CA LYS A 7 -11.42 -1.81 -23.77
C LYS A 7 -11.02 -1.73 -22.28
N SER A 8 -10.60 -0.55 -21.84
CA SER A 8 -10.02 -0.27 -20.53
C SER A 8 -11.02 -0.30 -19.37
N GLY A 9 -12.15 -1.00 -19.52
CA GLY A 9 -13.30 -0.87 -18.65
C GLY A 9 -14.18 -2.10 -18.65
N VAL A 10 -14.75 -2.44 -17.48
CA VAL A 10 -15.55 -3.64 -17.27
C VAL A 10 -16.85 -3.60 -18.08
N ASN A 11 -17.11 -4.62 -18.89
CA ASN A 11 -18.38 -4.77 -19.61
C ASN A 11 -19.44 -5.51 -18.77
N LYS A 12 -20.72 -5.48 -19.17
CA LYS A 12 -21.82 -6.12 -18.40
C LYS A 12 -21.62 -7.62 -18.13
N ALA A 13 -21.03 -8.37 -19.07
CA ALA A 13 -20.76 -9.79 -18.88
C ALA A 13 -19.65 -10.00 -17.83
N GLU A 14 -18.60 -9.19 -17.88
CA GLU A 14 -17.53 -9.17 -16.88
C GLU A 14 -18.05 -8.77 -15.49
N VAL A 15 -18.98 -7.80 -15.40
CA VAL A 15 -19.66 -7.50 -14.12
C VAL A 15 -20.42 -8.72 -13.60
N ALA A 16 -21.15 -9.43 -14.47
CA ALA A 16 -21.83 -10.65 -14.06
C ALA A 16 -20.84 -11.71 -13.55
N GLU A 17 -19.65 -11.84 -14.18
CA GLU A 17 -18.58 -12.70 -13.67
C GLU A 17 -18.07 -12.27 -12.28
N LEU A 18 -17.95 -10.97 -12.00
CA LEU A 18 -17.58 -10.46 -10.67
C LEU A 18 -18.66 -10.73 -9.60
N LEU A 19 -19.94 -10.71 -9.97
CA LEU A 19 -21.03 -10.94 -9.02
C LEU A 19 -21.24 -12.41 -8.65
N LYS A 20 -20.80 -13.36 -9.50
CA LYS A 20 -20.87 -14.81 -9.21
C LYS A 20 -20.17 -15.21 -7.90
N PRO A 21 -18.87 -14.89 -7.67
CA PRO A 21 -18.19 -15.23 -6.42
C PRO A 21 -18.82 -14.50 -5.22
N ILE A 22 -19.32 -13.28 -5.40
CA ILE A 22 -20.04 -12.56 -4.34
C ILE A 22 -21.31 -13.31 -3.94
N LYS A 23 -22.17 -13.68 -4.90
CA LYS A 23 -23.40 -14.44 -4.61
C LYS A 23 -23.12 -15.79 -3.94
N ARG A 24 -22.00 -16.44 -4.31
CA ARG A 24 -21.58 -17.72 -3.74
C ARG A 24 -21.17 -17.59 -2.27
N ASN A 25 -20.47 -16.52 -1.89
CA ASN A 25 -20.00 -16.30 -0.52
C ASN A 25 -21.04 -15.58 0.36
N TYR A 26 -21.94 -14.81 -0.26
CA TYR A 26 -22.97 -14.04 0.42
C TYR A 26 -24.35 -14.43 -0.12
N PRO A 27 -25.02 -15.45 0.46
CA PRO A 27 -26.27 -16.00 -0.09
C PRO A 27 -27.40 -14.97 -0.24
N ASN A 28 -27.43 -13.97 0.64
CA ASN A 28 -28.45 -12.90 0.63
C ASN A 28 -28.16 -11.78 -0.38
N PHE A 29 -27.00 -11.81 -1.05
CA PHE A 29 -26.66 -10.81 -2.06
C PHE A 29 -27.60 -10.93 -3.27
N ASP A 30 -28.06 -9.80 -3.81
CA ASP A 30 -28.83 -9.80 -5.04
C ASP A 30 -27.90 -9.76 -6.26
N ALA A 31 -28.05 -10.72 -7.16
CA ALA A 31 -27.30 -10.83 -8.41
C ALA A 31 -28.23 -10.71 -9.63
N SER A 32 -29.37 -10.03 -9.46
CA SER A 32 -30.31 -9.73 -10.53
C SER A 32 -29.66 -8.90 -11.65
N ILE A 33 -30.32 -8.91 -12.81
CA ILE A 33 -29.87 -8.13 -13.98
C ILE A 33 -29.80 -6.63 -13.64
N GLU A 34 -30.76 -6.13 -12.86
CA GLU A 34 -30.81 -4.73 -12.41
C GLU A 34 -29.56 -4.35 -11.62
N VAL A 35 -29.08 -5.24 -10.73
CA VAL A 35 -27.83 -5.05 -9.99
C VAL A 35 -26.62 -5.09 -10.93
N VAL A 36 -26.58 -6.00 -11.90
CA VAL A 36 -25.50 -6.02 -12.92
C VAL A 36 -25.44 -4.70 -13.68
N GLU A 37 -26.57 -4.15 -14.07
CA GLU A 37 -26.62 -2.85 -14.75
C GLU A 37 -26.20 -1.70 -13.85
N HIS A 38 -26.63 -1.72 -12.58
CA HIS A 38 -26.21 -0.75 -11.57
C HIS A 38 -24.68 -0.77 -11.39
N TYR A 39 -24.08 -1.95 -11.22
CA TYR A 39 -22.64 -2.07 -11.02
C TYR A 39 -21.87 -1.68 -12.29
N HIS A 40 -22.34 -2.08 -13.46
CA HIS A 40 -21.73 -1.70 -14.74
C HIS A 40 -21.66 -0.19 -14.94
N LYS A 41 -22.71 0.55 -14.55
CA LYS A 41 -22.73 2.03 -14.62
C LYS A 41 -21.50 2.67 -13.94
N TYR A 42 -21.01 2.05 -12.87
CA TYR A 42 -19.89 2.57 -12.06
C TYR A 42 -18.59 1.79 -12.24
N LEU A 43 -18.55 0.71 -13.02
CA LEU A 43 -17.34 -0.08 -13.29
C LEU A 43 -16.89 -0.02 -14.76
N GLN A 44 -17.66 0.63 -15.64
CA GLN A 44 -17.37 0.75 -17.08
C GLN A 44 -16.04 1.45 -17.41
N ASP A 45 -15.44 2.19 -16.49
CA ASP A 45 -14.16 2.90 -16.59
C ASP A 45 -13.04 2.22 -15.80
N PHE A 46 -13.35 1.11 -15.13
CA PHE A 46 -12.45 0.46 -14.18
C PHE A 46 -11.81 -0.81 -14.77
N PRO A 47 -10.53 -1.12 -14.48
CA PRO A 47 -9.90 -2.35 -14.94
C PRO A 47 -10.53 -3.60 -14.32
N PHE A 48 -10.90 -4.58 -15.15
CA PHE A 48 -11.53 -5.83 -14.68
C PHE A 48 -10.64 -6.62 -13.72
N GLU A 49 -9.36 -6.78 -14.05
CA GLU A 49 -8.41 -7.54 -13.23
C GLU A 49 -8.30 -6.98 -11.81
N LEU A 50 -8.32 -5.65 -11.68
CA LEU A 50 -8.28 -5.00 -10.38
C LEU A 50 -9.62 -5.12 -9.64
N ALA A 51 -10.75 -5.06 -10.33
CA ALA A 51 -12.05 -5.29 -9.72
C ALA A 51 -12.13 -6.71 -9.16
N GLN A 52 -11.63 -7.69 -9.91
CA GLN A 52 -11.56 -9.08 -9.47
C GLN A 52 -10.68 -9.24 -8.23
N TYR A 53 -9.48 -8.66 -8.24
CA TYR A 53 -8.59 -8.67 -7.09
C TYR A 53 -9.26 -8.06 -5.85
N ASN A 54 -9.91 -6.90 -5.98
CA ASN A 54 -10.60 -6.24 -4.87
C ASN A 54 -11.77 -7.07 -4.33
N VAL A 55 -12.52 -7.75 -5.20
CA VAL A 55 -13.58 -8.69 -4.77
C VAL A 55 -12.99 -9.86 -3.99
N ASP A 56 -11.91 -10.47 -4.49
CA ASP A 56 -11.26 -11.60 -3.83
C ASP A 56 -10.72 -11.21 -2.45
N GLN A 57 -10.06 -10.04 -2.35
CA GLN A 57 -9.59 -9.52 -1.06
C GLN A 57 -10.74 -9.26 -0.10
N HIS A 58 -11.83 -8.61 -0.56
CA HIS A 58 -12.99 -8.32 0.28
C HIS A 58 -13.64 -9.59 0.82
N ILE A 59 -13.77 -10.64 -0.01
CA ILE A 59 -14.32 -11.93 0.41
C ILE A 59 -13.48 -12.57 1.53
N MET A 60 -12.17 -12.38 1.53
CA MET A 60 -11.27 -12.93 2.55
C MET A 60 -11.34 -12.19 3.89
N THR A 61 -11.65 -10.90 3.88
CA THR A 61 -11.55 -10.05 5.08
C THR A 61 -12.90 -9.67 5.69
N GLU A 62 -13.96 -9.61 4.88
CA GLU A 62 -15.23 -9.00 5.28
C GLU A 62 -16.39 -9.99 5.32
N LYS A 63 -17.19 -9.88 6.39
CA LYS A 63 -18.39 -10.71 6.61
C LYS A 63 -19.58 -10.29 5.74
N TYR A 64 -19.60 -9.05 5.26
CA TYR A 64 -20.70 -8.49 4.50
C TYR A 64 -20.34 -8.33 3.03
N ALA A 65 -21.34 -8.45 2.16
CA ALA A 65 -21.15 -8.36 0.72
C ALA A 65 -20.55 -7.00 0.32
N PRO A 66 -19.59 -6.96 -0.62
CA PRO A 66 -19.02 -5.72 -1.11
C PRO A 66 -20.08 -4.89 -1.85
N THR A 67 -19.96 -3.58 -1.72
CA THR A 67 -20.67 -2.61 -2.58
C THR A 67 -19.78 -2.19 -3.75
N VAL A 68 -20.33 -1.49 -4.74
CA VAL A 68 -19.54 -1.02 -5.90
C VAL A 68 -18.33 -0.14 -5.51
N ALA A 69 -18.42 0.59 -4.39
CA ALA A 69 -17.32 1.39 -3.87
C ALA A 69 -16.17 0.52 -3.36
N HIS A 70 -16.48 -0.58 -2.68
CA HIS A 70 -15.47 -1.54 -2.23
C HIS A 70 -14.77 -2.21 -3.42
N ILE A 71 -15.52 -2.53 -4.48
CA ILE A 71 -14.96 -3.13 -5.71
C ILE A 71 -14.05 -2.16 -6.46
N ARG A 72 -14.42 -0.88 -6.56
CA ARG A 72 -13.51 0.16 -7.11
C ARG A 72 -12.28 0.37 -6.23
N GLY A 73 -12.42 0.15 -4.93
CA GLY A 73 -11.35 0.34 -3.94
C GLY A 73 -10.83 1.78 -3.94
N GLN A 74 -9.67 1.97 -3.29
CA GLN A 74 -8.89 3.20 -3.41
C GLN A 74 -7.79 3.00 -4.45
N LEU A 75 -8.15 3.03 -5.74
CA LEU A 75 -7.20 2.83 -6.85
C LEU A 75 -5.94 3.70 -6.72
N ALA A 76 -6.11 4.96 -6.32
CA ALA A 76 -5.00 5.89 -6.12
C ALA A 76 -4.07 5.42 -5.00
N GLU A 77 -4.62 4.97 -3.88
CA GLU A 77 -3.86 4.48 -2.74
C GLU A 77 -3.12 3.18 -3.07
N GLN A 78 -3.77 2.24 -3.74
CA GLN A 78 -3.14 0.98 -4.17
C GLN A 78 -1.97 1.22 -5.13
N THR A 79 -2.11 2.16 -6.06
CA THR A 79 -1.04 2.54 -6.98
C THR A 79 0.12 3.20 -6.23
N GLN A 80 -0.17 4.08 -5.27
CA GLN A 80 0.85 4.73 -4.45
C GLN A 80 1.62 3.73 -3.57
N HIS A 81 0.93 2.76 -2.96
CA HIS A 81 1.58 1.73 -2.15
C HIS A 81 2.54 0.86 -2.96
N GLU A 82 2.17 0.49 -4.19
CA GLU A 82 3.07 -0.27 -5.07
C GLU A 82 4.30 0.55 -5.46
N GLN A 83 4.12 1.82 -5.83
CA GLN A 83 5.23 2.73 -6.12
C GLN A 83 6.18 2.87 -4.93
N LEU A 84 5.64 3.10 -3.73
CA LEU A 84 6.43 3.20 -2.50
C LEU A 84 7.17 1.89 -2.19
N ARG A 85 6.57 0.75 -2.50
CA ARG A 85 7.21 -0.56 -2.34
C ARG A 85 8.40 -0.73 -3.27
N GLU A 86 8.23 -0.40 -4.56
CA GLU A 86 9.31 -0.42 -5.54
C GLU A 86 10.46 0.53 -5.14
N GLU A 87 10.13 1.75 -4.71
CA GLU A 87 11.11 2.72 -4.21
C GLU A 87 11.87 2.18 -2.99
N ALA A 88 11.17 1.56 -2.04
CA ALA A 88 11.80 0.97 -0.86
C ALA A 88 12.76 -0.17 -1.25
N ILE A 89 12.36 -1.05 -2.17
CA ILE A 89 13.22 -2.13 -2.68
C ILE A 89 14.49 -1.54 -3.29
N ASN A 90 14.36 -0.54 -4.16
CA ASN A 90 15.49 0.12 -4.80
C ASN A 90 16.42 0.80 -3.78
N MET A 91 15.86 1.46 -2.77
CA MET A 91 16.64 2.10 -1.71
C MET A 91 17.39 1.06 -0.86
N THR A 92 16.74 -0.05 -0.51
CA THR A 92 17.39 -1.12 0.25
C THR A 92 18.57 -1.74 -0.50
N ALA A 93 18.44 -1.96 -1.81
CA ALA A 93 19.53 -2.43 -2.65
C ALA A 93 20.72 -1.45 -2.69
N GLN A 94 20.45 -0.15 -2.79
CA GLN A 94 21.49 0.88 -2.73
C GLN A 94 22.21 0.91 -1.37
N ILE A 95 21.47 0.76 -0.27
CA ILE A 95 22.05 0.69 1.08
C ILE A 95 22.97 -0.53 1.20
N GLU A 96 22.58 -1.68 0.64
CA GLU A 96 23.41 -2.88 0.64
C GLU A 96 24.70 -2.68 -0.16
N GLU A 97 24.63 -2.05 -1.33
CA GLU A 97 25.81 -1.70 -2.13
C GLU A 97 26.74 -0.77 -1.37
N TRP A 98 26.21 0.30 -0.76
CA TRP A 98 27.01 1.23 0.04
C TRP A 98 27.68 0.56 1.22
N LYS A 99 27.02 -0.42 1.87
CA LYS A 99 27.62 -1.21 2.95
C LYS A 99 28.82 -2.02 2.45
N LEU A 100 28.77 -2.57 1.25
CA LEU A 100 29.89 -3.33 0.67
C LEU A 100 31.07 -2.43 0.33
N THR A 101 30.82 -1.21 -0.16
CA THR A 101 31.87 -0.25 -0.53
C THR A 101 32.32 0.65 0.62
N ALA A 102 31.68 0.55 1.79
CA ALA A 102 31.96 1.41 2.91
C ALA A 102 33.38 1.21 3.42
N VAL A 103 34.19 2.27 3.39
CA VAL A 103 35.47 2.30 4.07
C VAL A 103 35.28 2.55 5.56
N PRO A 104 36.15 1.97 6.42
CA PRO A 104 36.11 2.25 7.85
C PRO A 104 36.28 3.74 8.10
N MET A 105 35.50 4.26 9.05
CA MET A 105 35.57 5.65 9.45
C MET A 105 37.00 6.04 9.85
N PRO A 106 37.53 7.19 9.35
CA PRO A 106 38.85 7.68 9.72
C PRO A 106 39.02 7.79 11.24
N SER A 107 40.21 7.45 11.76
CA SER A 107 40.50 7.36 13.20
C SER A 107 40.16 8.63 13.97
N HIS A 108 40.55 9.79 13.45
CA HIS A 108 40.28 11.10 14.07
C HIS A 108 38.77 11.41 14.17
N VAL A 109 37.97 10.99 13.20
CA VAL A 109 36.50 11.15 13.23
C VAL A 109 35.87 10.21 14.24
N LYS A 110 36.35 8.96 14.29
CA LYS A 110 35.88 7.94 15.24
C LYS A 110 36.14 8.34 16.69
N GLU A 111 37.32 8.91 16.96
CA GLU A 111 37.68 9.41 18.29
C GLU A 111 36.86 10.65 18.67
N ALA A 112 36.66 11.58 17.74
CA ALA A 112 35.81 12.74 17.96
C ALA A 112 34.37 12.34 18.34
N LEU A 113 33.78 11.36 17.64
CA LEU A 113 32.44 10.85 17.95
C LEU A 113 32.36 10.17 19.32
N LYS A 114 33.36 9.37 19.69
CA LYS A 114 33.41 8.76 21.04
C LYS A 114 33.48 9.82 22.13
N ASN A 115 34.27 10.87 21.92
CA ASN A 115 34.39 11.97 22.88
C ASN A 115 33.09 12.78 22.97
N LEU A 116 32.38 12.93 21.85
CA LEU A 116 31.08 13.59 21.80
C LEU A 116 30.02 12.78 22.57
N ASP A 117 29.92 11.48 22.30
CA ASP A 117 29.00 10.55 22.97
C ASP A 117 29.24 10.51 24.49
N LYS A 118 30.52 10.50 24.90
CA LYS A 118 30.91 10.60 26.32
C LYS A 118 30.42 11.90 26.96
N LYS A 119 30.67 13.05 26.30
CA LYS A 119 30.19 14.36 26.78
C LYS A 119 28.66 14.43 26.86
N PHE A 120 27.95 13.83 25.91
CA PHE A 120 26.48 13.77 25.94
C PHE A 120 25.96 12.90 27.08
N ARG A 121 26.56 11.74 27.34
CA ARG A 121 26.19 10.89 28.48
C ARG A 121 26.46 11.58 29.81
N GLU A 122 27.65 12.18 29.97
CA GLU A 122 28.02 12.93 31.18
C GLU A 122 27.08 14.12 31.41
N ALA A 123 26.73 14.88 30.38
CA ALA A 123 25.76 15.98 30.50
C ALA A 123 24.32 15.54 30.83
N PHE A 124 23.93 14.31 30.44
CA PHE A 124 22.64 13.72 30.79
C PHE A 124 22.61 13.15 32.22
N ASP A 125 23.70 12.51 32.66
CA ASP A 125 23.85 11.96 34.00
C ASP A 125 24.08 13.06 35.06
N ASP A 126 24.73 14.18 34.69
CA ASP A 126 24.96 15.35 35.56
C ASP A 126 23.74 16.30 35.65
N GLY A 127 22.59 15.95 35.07
CA GLY A 127 21.34 16.68 35.26
C GLY A 127 21.29 18.09 34.65
N HIS A 128 22.13 18.40 33.66
CA HIS A 128 22.23 19.74 33.05
C HIS A 128 21.47 19.96 31.74
N VAL A 129 20.59 19.03 31.33
CA VAL A 129 19.58 19.30 30.31
C VAL A 129 18.20 19.19 30.96
N GLY A 130 17.73 20.32 31.46
CA GLY A 130 16.36 20.48 31.92
C GLY A 130 15.38 20.07 30.81
N ARG A 131 14.33 19.36 31.21
CA ARG A 131 13.10 19.28 30.43
C ARG A 131 12.71 20.71 30.10
N ASN A 132 12.79 21.12 28.83
CA ASN A 132 11.99 22.25 28.39
C ASN A 132 10.53 21.77 28.40
N THR A 133 9.91 21.86 29.57
CA THR A 133 8.46 21.86 29.69
C THR A 133 7.98 23.11 28.96
N ILE A 134 7.46 22.92 27.76
CA ILE A 134 6.62 23.91 27.10
C ILE A 134 5.39 24.05 27.98
N THR A 135 5.37 25.05 28.84
CA THR A 135 4.15 25.54 29.50
C THR A 135 3.48 26.53 28.56
N GLU A 136 2.21 26.27 28.27
CA GLU A 136 1.27 27.09 27.48
C GLU A 136 1.12 28.53 27.97
#